data_AF-A0A1T1I8I2-F1
#
_entry.id   AF-A0A1T1I8I2-F1
#
_cell.length_a   1.000
_cell.length_b   1.000
_cell.length_c   1.000
_cell.angle_alpha   90.00
_cell.angle_beta   90.00
_cell.angle_gamma   90.00
#
_symmetry.space_group_name_H-M   'P 1'
#
loop_
_entity.id
_entity.type
_entity.pdbx_description
1 polymer ?
#
loop_
_entity_poly.entity_id
_entity_poly.type
_entity_poly.pdbx_seq_one_letter_code
_entity_poly.pdbx_strand_id
1 'polypeptide(L)'
;MPFTDVISNLSEEIILTGRKGKNRGKGLGQFYTPQSISDVLTKLALPDDSEIKSWNSKKVVGDICCGAGTLILSFLTNVNRVDSEKLKFVELVLNDIDELACKSTVLQILASLLVFDLKLNGMQMFKADAIKEYFKNGTLYFGIRSFESLDNLEADELAYELLLREITSEGSTKPVMS
;
A
#
# COMPACT_ATOMS: atom_id res chain seq x y z
N MET A 1 15.85 8.87 -0.51
CA MET A 1 15.91 7.39 -0.66
C MET A 1 14.51 6.92 -1.01
N PRO A 2 14.31 5.89 -1.84
CA PRO A 2 12.98 5.36 -2.12
C PRO A 2 12.25 4.94 -0.84
N PHE A 3 10.92 5.01 -0.84
CA PHE A 3 10.04 4.50 0.22
C PHE A 3 10.30 5.08 1.62
N THR A 4 10.73 6.34 1.70
CA THR A 4 10.85 7.04 2.98
C THR A 4 9.44 7.35 3.52
N ASP A 5 9.18 7.04 4.79
CA ASP A 5 7.92 7.39 5.45
C ASP A 5 7.89 8.86 5.87
N VAL A 6 7.58 9.74 4.93
CA VAL A 6 7.51 11.19 5.15
C VAL A 6 6.25 11.58 5.93
N ILE A 7 5.12 10.92 5.68
CA ILE A 7 3.83 11.32 6.24
C ILE A 7 3.73 10.98 7.73
N SER A 8 4.23 9.82 8.18
CA SER A 8 4.26 9.51 9.61
C SER A 8 5.20 10.46 10.35
N ASN A 9 6.39 10.72 9.80
CA ASN A 9 7.37 11.65 10.37
C ASN A 9 6.78 13.07 10.52
N LEU A 10 6.12 13.59 9.48
CA LEU A 10 5.47 14.89 9.52
C LEU A 10 4.30 14.92 10.52
N SER A 11 3.50 13.86 10.56
CA SER A 11 2.38 13.75 11.48
C SER A 11 2.85 13.74 12.94
N GLU A 12 3.89 12.97 13.24
CA GLU A 12 4.54 12.93 14.55
C GLU A 12 5.12 14.30 14.90
N GLU A 13 5.84 14.95 14.00
CA GLU A 13 6.37 16.30 14.21
C GLU A 13 5.25 17.30 14.51
N ILE A 14 4.15 17.31 13.75
CA ILE A 14 3.00 18.21 13.99
C ILE A 14 2.35 17.95 15.36
N ILE A 15 2.24 16.68 15.76
CA ILE A 15 1.67 16.29 17.06
C ILE A 15 2.57 16.75 18.21
N LEU A 16 3.89 16.58 18.07
CA LEU A 16 4.90 16.91 19.08
C LEU A 16 5.17 18.43 19.16
N THR A 17 5.20 19.14 18.04
CA THR A 17 5.47 20.60 17.96
C THR A 17 4.27 21.47 18.32
N GLY A 18 3.08 20.89 18.48
CA GLY A 18 2.02 21.49 19.27
C GLY A 18 1.23 22.60 18.58
N ARG A 19 0.40 22.24 17.60
CA ARG A 19 -0.88 22.97 17.47
C ARG A 19 -1.71 22.69 18.71
N LYS A 20 -1.73 23.64 19.65
CA LYS A 20 -2.63 23.74 20.82
C LYS A 20 -4.11 23.67 20.38
N GLY A 21 -4.60 22.50 20.01
CA GLY A 21 -5.99 22.27 19.63
C GLY A 21 -6.70 21.49 20.72
N LYS A 22 -7.84 21.99 21.20
CA LYS A 22 -8.73 21.41 22.24
C LYS A 22 -9.31 20.01 21.90
N ASN A 23 -8.72 19.29 20.96
CA ASN A 23 -9.17 18.01 20.41
C ASN A 23 -8.06 16.94 20.40
N ARG A 24 -7.07 17.02 21.30
CA ARG A 24 -6.18 15.88 21.59
C ARG A 24 -7.05 14.66 21.91
N GLY A 25 -7.00 13.61 21.07
CA GLY A 25 -7.74 12.37 21.28
C GLY A 25 -9.15 12.28 20.69
N LYS A 26 -9.56 13.17 19.76
CA LYS A 26 -10.83 13.03 19.02
C LYS A 26 -10.72 12.35 17.65
N GLY A 27 -9.51 12.18 17.12
CA GLY A 27 -9.24 11.20 16.05
C GLY A 27 -9.15 9.80 16.65
N LEU A 28 -9.23 8.75 15.83
CA LEU A 28 -9.25 7.33 16.22
C LEU A 28 -8.05 6.83 17.07
N GLY A 29 -7.19 7.71 17.58
CA GLY A 29 -6.04 7.34 18.41
C GLY A 29 -5.01 6.52 17.62
N GLN A 30 -4.98 6.66 16.30
CA GLN A 30 -4.02 5.98 15.45
C GLN A 30 -2.64 6.57 15.70
N PHE A 31 -1.85 5.85 16.49
CA PHE A 31 -0.42 6.06 16.58
C PHE A 31 0.21 5.31 15.41
N TYR A 32 0.84 6.04 14.50
CA TYR A 32 1.61 5.42 13.43
C TYR A 32 2.77 4.64 14.02
N THR A 33 3.09 3.50 13.40
CA THR A 33 4.21 2.67 13.82
C THR A 33 5.51 3.46 13.64
N PRO A 34 6.32 3.67 14.69
CA PRO A 34 7.62 4.31 14.53
C PRO A 34 8.50 3.54 13.55
N GLN A 35 9.23 4.26 12.70
CA GLN A 35 10.09 3.69 11.65
C GLN A 35 11.05 2.62 12.20
N SER A 36 11.63 2.85 13.38
CA SER A 36 12.56 1.92 14.02
C SER A 36 11.93 0.56 14.35
N ILE A 37 10.64 0.53 14.71
CA ILE A 37 9.92 -0.72 14.99
C ILE A 37 9.67 -1.46 13.67
N SER A 38 9.22 -0.76 12.64
CA SER A 38 9.02 -1.33 11.31
C SER A 38 10.32 -1.92 10.75
N ASP A 39 11.45 -1.21 10.86
CA ASP A 39 12.76 -1.68 10.39
C ASP A 39 13.26 -2.93 11.13
N VAL A 40 12.88 -3.10 12.40
CA VAL A 40 13.20 -4.32 13.16
C VAL A 40 12.26 -5.45 12.77
N LEU A 41 10.95 -5.19 12.66
CA LEU A 41 9.96 -6.20 12.25
C LEU A 41 10.27 -6.75 10.87
N THR A 42 10.67 -5.90 9.93
CA THR A 42 11.09 -6.34 8.60
C THR A 42 12.30 -7.27 8.67
N LYS A 43 13.29 -7.00 9.52
CA LYS A 43 14.46 -7.90 9.68
C LYS A 43 14.12 -9.23 10.37
N LEU A 44 13.05 -9.28 11.15
CA LEU A 44 12.67 -10.47 11.92
C LEU A 44 11.65 -11.35 11.21
N ALA A 45 10.69 -10.74 10.51
CA ALA A 45 9.52 -11.40 9.96
C ALA A 45 9.53 -11.52 8.44
N LEU A 46 10.45 -10.82 7.76
CA LEU A 46 10.51 -10.81 6.30
C LEU A 46 11.70 -11.62 5.76
N PRO A 47 11.58 -12.08 4.51
CA PRO A 47 12.60 -12.81 3.77
C PRO A 47 13.98 -12.18 3.89
N ASP A 48 14.99 -13.03 4.09
CA ASP A 48 16.37 -12.59 4.15
C ASP A 48 16.93 -12.19 2.76
N ASP A 49 18.12 -11.59 2.75
CA ASP A 49 18.77 -11.11 1.52
C ASP A 49 18.97 -12.22 0.48
N SER A 50 19.16 -13.48 0.90
CA SER A 50 19.34 -14.61 -0.02
C SER A 50 18.02 -15.04 -0.65
N GLU A 51 16.95 -15.06 0.14
CA GLU A 51 15.61 -15.36 -0.33
C GLU A 51 15.15 -14.30 -1.34
N ILE A 52 15.30 -13.01 -1.04
CA ILE A 52 14.95 -11.90 -1.96
C ILE A 52 15.68 -12.04 -3.30
N LYS A 53 16.99 -12.35 -3.26
CA LYS A 53 17.79 -12.57 -4.48
C LYS A 53 17.31 -13.75 -5.31
N SER A 54 16.75 -14.78 -4.68
CA SER A 54 16.23 -15.96 -5.37
C SER A 54 14.90 -15.73 -6.08
N TRP A 55 14.19 -14.63 -5.81
CA TRP A 55 12.87 -14.39 -6.40
C TRP A 55 12.94 -14.29 -7.92
N ASN A 56 12.10 -15.08 -8.57
CA ASN A 56 11.90 -15.15 -10.01
C ASN A 56 10.41 -15.23 -10.39
N SER A 57 9.53 -15.09 -9.40
CA SER A 57 8.08 -15.21 -9.52
C SER A 57 7.39 -14.23 -8.59
N LYS A 58 6.11 -13.97 -8.86
CA LYS A 58 5.25 -13.09 -8.07
C LYS A 58 5.28 -13.41 -6.56
N LYS A 59 5.30 -12.38 -5.72
CA LYS A 59 5.25 -12.40 -4.26
C LYS A 59 4.15 -11.46 -3.78
N VAL A 60 3.11 -12.02 -3.17
CA VAL A 60 2.01 -11.24 -2.59
C VAL A 60 2.38 -10.89 -1.15
N VAL A 61 2.37 -9.60 -0.83
CA VAL A 61 2.65 -9.08 0.51
C VAL A 61 1.51 -8.16 0.92
N GLY A 62 1.04 -8.30 2.15
CA GLY A 62 -0.10 -7.53 2.62
C GLY A 62 0.02 -7.04 4.04
N ASP A 63 -0.69 -5.94 4.29
CA ASP A 63 -0.88 -5.34 5.61
C ASP A 63 -2.33 -4.87 5.70
N ILE A 64 -3.10 -5.52 6.57
CA ILE A 64 -4.56 -5.37 6.66
C ILE A 64 -5.01 -4.17 7.52
N CYS A 65 -4.06 -3.55 8.22
CA CYS A 65 -4.24 -2.35 9.05
C CYS A 65 -3.05 -1.42 8.82
N CYS A 66 -2.79 -1.06 7.57
CA CYS A 66 -1.50 -0.56 7.14
C CYS A 66 -1.17 0.87 7.62
N GLY A 67 -2.14 1.63 8.13
CA GLY A 67 -1.95 3.02 8.51
C GLY A 67 -1.40 3.84 7.36
N ALA A 68 -0.35 4.62 7.61
CA ALA A 68 0.40 5.37 6.59
C ALA A 68 1.41 4.52 5.79
N GLY A 69 1.45 3.20 6.05
CA GLY A 69 2.19 2.23 5.26
C GLY A 69 3.61 1.97 5.75
N THR A 70 3.99 2.42 6.95
CA THR A 70 5.38 2.35 7.46
C THR A 70 5.99 0.96 7.33
N LEU A 71 5.28 -0.10 7.71
CA LEU A 71 5.78 -1.46 7.64
C LEU A 71 6.05 -1.89 6.18
N ILE A 72 5.13 -1.57 5.28
CA ILE A 72 5.25 -1.83 3.85
C ILE A 72 6.39 -1.02 3.24
N LEU A 73 6.54 0.25 3.63
CA LEU A 73 7.62 1.12 3.18
C LEU A 73 8.99 0.59 3.65
N SER A 74 9.10 0.11 4.89
CA SER A 74 10.32 -0.58 5.37
C SER A 74 10.60 -1.85 4.56
N PHE A 75 9.57 -2.65 4.26
CA PHE A 75 9.72 -3.86 3.45
C PHE A 75 10.24 -3.53 2.05
N LEU A 76 9.60 -2.59 1.36
CA LEU A 76 10.01 -2.15 0.02
C LEU A 76 11.41 -1.54 0.04
N THR A 77 11.76 -0.78 1.08
CA THR A 77 13.12 -0.28 1.30
C THR A 77 14.12 -1.43 1.40
N ASN A 78 13.80 -2.50 2.14
CA ASN A 78 14.67 -3.66 2.26
C ASN A 78 14.84 -4.39 0.92
N VAL A 79 13.75 -4.64 0.19
CA VAL A 79 13.83 -5.26 -1.16
C VAL A 79 14.68 -4.40 -2.08
N ASN A 80 14.43 -3.09 -2.12
CA ASN A 80 15.19 -2.14 -2.94
C ASN A 80 16.67 -2.09 -2.59
N ARG A 81 17.01 -2.19 -1.29
CA ARG A 81 18.41 -2.26 -0.82
C ARG A 81 19.11 -3.52 -1.29
N VAL A 82 18.42 -4.66 -1.26
CA VAL A 82 18.99 -5.95 -1.65
C VAL A 82 19.17 -6.03 -3.16
N ASP A 83 18.10 -5.75 -3.90
CA ASP A 83 18.07 -5.71 -5.37
C ASP A 83 16.76 -5.03 -5.84
N SER A 84 16.88 -3.82 -6.39
CA SER A 84 15.74 -3.03 -6.87
C SER A 84 14.94 -3.72 -7.97
N GLU A 85 15.57 -4.59 -8.79
CA GLU A 85 14.87 -5.35 -9.83
C GLU A 85 13.87 -6.36 -9.25
N LYS A 86 14.02 -6.73 -7.98
CA LYS A 86 13.10 -7.67 -7.32
C LYS A 86 11.76 -7.05 -6.98
N LEU A 87 11.67 -5.72 -6.93
CA LEU A 87 10.42 -5.00 -6.71
C LEU A 87 9.35 -5.36 -7.75
N LYS A 88 9.74 -5.67 -8.99
CA LYS A 88 8.79 -6.06 -10.05
C LYS A 88 8.04 -7.36 -9.78
N PHE A 89 8.52 -8.18 -8.85
CA PHE A 89 7.83 -9.40 -8.43
C PHE A 89 6.84 -9.15 -7.28
N VAL A 90 6.87 -7.98 -6.65
CA VAL A 90 6.07 -7.68 -5.46
C VAL A 90 4.68 -7.19 -5.88
N GLU A 91 3.66 -7.89 -5.41
CA GLU A 91 2.26 -7.47 -5.46
C GLU A 91 1.80 -7.11 -4.04
N LEU A 92 1.30 -5.88 -3.86
CA LEU A 92 0.86 -5.39 -2.56
C LEU A 92 -0.66 -5.52 -2.41
N VAL A 93 -1.11 -5.99 -1.24
CA VAL A 93 -2.52 -6.05 -0.85
C VAL A 93 -2.68 -5.37 0.50
N LEU A 94 -3.16 -4.12 0.48
CA LEU A 94 -3.16 -3.22 1.64
C LEU A 94 -4.61 -2.92 2.05
N ASN A 95 -4.85 -2.75 3.33
CA ASN A 95 -6.15 -2.29 3.83
C ASN A 95 -5.99 -1.35 5.02
N ASP A 96 -6.85 -0.34 5.09
CA ASP A 96 -7.10 0.40 6.33
C ASP A 96 -8.58 0.82 6.42
N ILE A 97 -9.08 1.03 7.63
CA ILE A 97 -10.43 1.57 7.84
C ILE A 97 -10.47 3.09 7.61
N ASP A 98 -9.34 3.77 7.81
CA ASP A 98 -9.21 5.21 7.68
C ASP A 98 -8.80 5.63 6.26
N GLU A 99 -9.53 6.60 5.70
CA GLU A 99 -9.30 7.05 4.33
C GLU A 99 -8.01 7.85 4.17
N LEU A 100 -7.60 8.63 5.18
CA LEU A 100 -6.36 9.40 5.13
C LEU A 100 -5.15 8.47 5.22
N ALA A 101 -5.24 7.41 6.03
CA ALA A 101 -4.26 6.32 6.06
C ALA A 101 -4.11 5.68 4.68
N CYS A 102 -5.23 5.30 4.05
CA CYS A 102 -5.23 4.75 2.69
C CYS A 102 -4.55 5.68 1.67
N LYS A 103 -4.95 6.96 1.63
CA LYS A 103 -4.37 7.97 0.73
C LYS A 103 -2.88 8.17 0.96
N SER A 104 -2.47 8.24 2.23
CA SER A 104 -1.07 8.46 2.60
C SER A 104 -0.21 7.31 2.13
N THR A 105 -0.61 6.07 2.41
CA THR A 105 0.11 4.87 1.97
C THR A 105 0.25 4.82 0.45
N VAL A 106 -0.85 4.99 -0.29
CA VAL A 106 -0.82 4.96 -1.76
C VAL A 106 0.08 6.07 -2.30
N LEU A 107 -0.06 7.30 -1.80
CA LEU A 107 0.74 8.44 -2.26
C LEU A 107 2.23 8.23 -2.02
N GLN A 108 2.63 7.75 -0.83
CA GLN A 108 4.03 7.53 -0.49
C GLN A 108 4.69 6.45 -1.37
N ILE A 109 3.95 5.37 -1.64
CA ILE A 109 4.42 4.30 -2.53
C ILE A 109 4.52 4.82 -3.96
N LEU A 110 3.45 5.39 -4.52
CA LEU A 110 3.45 5.89 -5.90
C LEU A 110 4.49 6.98 -6.14
N ALA A 111 4.64 7.93 -5.22
CA ALA A 111 5.67 8.96 -5.32
C ALA A 111 7.07 8.35 -5.37
N SER A 112 7.32 7.31 -4.56
CA SER A 112 8.60 6.58 -4.59
C SER A 112 8.82 5.85 -5.90
N LEU A 113 7.79 5.19 -6.45
CA LEU A 113 7.90 4.51 -7.74
C LEU A 113 8.20 5.50 -8.87
N LEU A 114 7.48 6.62 -8.92
CA LEU A 114 7.61 7.62 -9.97
C LEU A 114 8.95 8.38 -9.91
N VAL A 115 9.35 8.85 -8.73
CA VAL A 115 10.56 9.67 -8.57
C VAL A 115 11.84 8.87 -8.83
N PHE A 116 11.83 7.58 -8.51
CA PHE A 116 13.01 6.71 -8.60
C PHE A 116 12.96 5.72 -9.78
N ASP A 117 11.96 5.83 -10.66
CA ASP A 117 11.73 4.92 -11.80
C ASP A 117 11.72 3.43 -11.40
N LEU A 118 10.97 3.11 -10.35
CA LEU A 118 10.82 1.76 -9.81
C LEU A 118 9.48 1.16 -10.23
N LYS A 119 9.42 -0.17 -10.35
CA LYS A 119 8.22 -0.90 -10.74
C LYS A 119 7.84 -1.96 -9.71
N LEU A 120 6.54 -2.11 -9.49
CA LEU A 120 5.92 -3.22 -8.76
C LEU A 120 5.14 -4.11 -9.72
N ASN A 121 4.88 -5.36 -9.32
CA ASN A 121 3.92 -6.21 -10.05
C ASN A 121 2.52 -5.61 -10.00
N GLY A 122 2.12 -5.13 -8.83
CA GLY A 122 0.83 -4.50 -8.61
C GLY A 122 0.65 -4.02 -7.19
N MET A 123 -0.41 -3.25 -6.98
CA MET A 123 -0.82 -2.78 -5.67
C MET A 123 -2.33 -2.64 -5.65
N GLN A 124 -2.96 -3.22 -4.64
CA GLN A 124 -4.36 -3.04 -4.31
C GLN A 124 -4.43 -2.43 -2.91
N MET A 125 -5.24 -1.39 -2.77
CA MET A 125 -5.57 -0.76 -1.50
C MET A 125 -7.07 -0.86 -1.30
N PHE A 126 -7.47 -1.39 -0.15
CA PHE A 126 -8.84 -1.51 0.28
C PHE A 126 -9.11 -0.52 1.41
N LYS A 127 -10.31 0.08 1.39
CA LYS A 127 -10.81 0.86 2.52
C LYS A 127 -11.99 0.11 3.13
N ALA A 128 -11.71 -0.67 4.16
CA ALA A 128 -12.71 -1.51 4.80
C ALA A 128 -12.41 -1.74 6.28
N ASP A 129 -13.47 -1.98 7.05
CA ASP A 129 -13.32 -2.67 8.32
C ASP A 129 -12.91 -4.13 8.05
N ALA A 130 -11.62 -4.43 8.25
CA ALA A 130 -11.04 -5.74 7.94
C ALA A 130 -11.74 -6.91 8.65
N ILE A 131 -12.45 -6.67 9.75
CA ILE A 131 -13.16 -7.70 10.51
C ILE A 131 -14.59 -7.84 10.00
N LYS A 132 -15.28 -6.74 9.70
CA LYS A 132 -16.72 -6.75 9.34
C LYS A 132 -17.00 -6.84 7.85
N GLU A 133 -16.05 -6.44 7.00
CA GLU A 133 -16.28 -6.21 5.58
C GLU A 133 -15.38 -7.06 4.67
N TYR A 134 -14.75 -8.12 5.20
CA TYR A 134 -13.76 -8.96 4.51
C TYR A 134 -14.23 -9.69 3.23
N PHE A 135 -15.54 -9.76 2.97
CA PHE A 135 -16.12 -10.26 1.70
C PHE A 135 -17.11 -9.29 1.06
N LYS A 136 -17.08 -8.02 1.46
CA LYS A 136 -18.00 -7.02 0.94
C LYS A 136 -17.45 -6.44 -0.37
N ASN A 137 -18.26 -6.50 -1.41
CA ASN A 137 -17.95 -5.84 -2.69
C ASN A 137 -17.90 -4.31 -2.52
N GLY A 138 -17.13 -3.64 -3.38
CA GLY A 138 -17.03 -2.17 -3.39
C GLY A 138 -16.09 -1.59 -2.32
N THR A 139 -15.20 -2.39 -1.75
CA THR A 139 -14.19 -1.99 -0.76
C THR A 139 -12.84 -1.62 -1.38
N LEU A 140 -12.60 -1.99 -2.65
CA LEU A 140 -11.40 -1.60 -3.39
C LEU A 140 -11.36 -0.08 -3.52
N TYR A 141 -10.33 0.52 -2.94
CA TYR A 141 -10.13 1.96 -2.89
C TYR A 141 -9.21 2.44 -4.01
N PHE A 142 -8.15 1.69 -4.30
CA PHE A 142 -7.19 1.98 -5.36
C PHE A 142 -6.55 0.68 -5.86
N GLY A 143 -6.29 0.58 -7.17
CA GLY A 143 -5.67 -0.59 -7.77
C GLY A 143 -4.80 -0.24 -8.97
N ILE A 144 -3.59 -0.77 -9.00
CA ILE A 144 -2.70 -0.77 -10.17
C ILE A 144 -2.10 -2.17 -10.37
N ARG A 145 -1.88 -2.54 -11.62
CA ARG A 145 -1.08 -3.71 -12.01
C ARG A 145 -0.16 -3.32 -13.15
N SER A 146 1.06 -3.85 -13.17
CA SER A 146 1.95 -3.66 -14.32
C SER A 146 1.37 -4.38 -15.53
N PHE A 147 1.51 -3.80 -16.73
CA PHE A 147 1.00 -4.42 -17.96
C PHE A 147 1.71 -5.76 -18.26
N GLU A 148 2.99 -5.89 -17.90
CA GLU A 148 3.77 -7.14 -18.01
C GLU A 148 3.17 -8.29 -17.17
N SER A 149 2.39 -7.97 -16.12
CA SER A 149 1.68 -8.96 -15.29
C SER A 149 0.37 -9.44 -15.91
N LEU A 150 -0.23 -8.69 -16.84
CA LEU A 150 -1.48 -9.07 -17.52
C LEU A 150 -1.25 -10.09 -18.63
N ASP A 151 -0.08 -10.03 -19.28
CA ASP A 151 0.32 -10.95 -20.35
C ASP A 151 0.58 -12.38 -19.83
N ASN A 152 0.69 -12.55 -18.51
CA ASN A 152 0.94 -13.84 -17.83
C ASN A 152 -0.29 -14.38 -17.09
N LEU A 153 -1.47 -13.77 -17.23
CA LEU A 153 -2.70 -14.26 -16.63
C LEU A 153 -3.31 -15.38 -17.49
N GLU A 154 -3.70 -16.48 -16.86
CA GLU A 154 -4.57 -17.49 -17.48
C GLU A 154 -5.90 -16.83 -17.88
N ALA A 155 -6.53 -17.32 -18.96
CA ALA A 155 -7.71 -16.69 -19.56
C ALA A 155 -8.87 -16.44 -18.58
N ASP A 156 -9.00 -17.29 -17.55
CA ASP A 156 -10.02 -17.15 -16.50
C ASP A 156 -9.71 -16.02 -15.50
N GLU A 157 -8.44 -15.78 -15.16
CA GLU A 157 -8.05 -14.63 -14.32
C GLU A 157 -8.18 -13.31 -15.09
N LEU A 158 -7.92 -13.32 -16.39
CA LEU A 158 -8.13 -12.17 -17.26
C LEU A 158 -9.62 -11.80 -17.36
N ALA A 159 -10.51 -12.81 -17.44
CA ALA A 159 -11.95 -12.59 -17.44
C ALA A 159 -12.46 -12.01 -16.11
N TYR A 160 -11.93 -12.49 -14.97
CA TYR A 160 -12.26 -11.94 -13.65
C TYR A 160 -11.77 -10.48 -13.49
N GLU A 161 -10.57 -10.17 -13.99
CA GLU A 161 -10.02 -8.81 -13.97
C GLU A 161 -10.76 -7.84 -14.91
N LEU A 162 -11.22 -8.30 -16.07
CA LEU A 162 -12.08 -7.52 -16.97
C LEU A 162 -13.45 -7.24 -16.34
N LEU A 163 -14.01 -8.23 -15.62
CA LEU A 163 -15.26 -8.07 -14.87
C LEU A 163 -15.10 -7.05 -13.74
N LEU A 164 -13.97 -7.08 -13.00
CA LEU A 164 -13.67 -6.06 -11.99
C LEU A 164 -13.53 -4.65 -12.60
N ARG A 165 -12.95 -4.53 -13.80
CA ARG A 165 -12.89 -3.25 -14.53
C ARG A 165 -14.27 -2.74 -14.94
N GLU A 166 -15.16 -3.59 -15.43
CA GLU A 166 -16.54 -3.21 -15.77
C GLU A 166 -17.30 -2.70 -14.53
N ILE A 167 -17.18 -3.40 -13.39
CA ILE A 167 -17.78 -2.99 -12.11
C ILE A 167 -17.22 -1.63 -11.64
N THR A 168 -15.94 -1.34 -11.87
CA THR A 168 -15.36 -0.02 -11.55
C THR A 168 -15.80 1.10 -12.51
N SER A 169 -16.16 0.76 -13.75
CA SER A 169 -16.59 1.73 -14.76
C SER A 169 -18.05 2.19 -14.57
N GLU A 170 -18.93 1.32 -14.07
CA GLU A 170 -20.34 1.66 -13.81
C GLU A 170 -20.54 2.56 -12.58
N GLY A 171 -19.50 2.74 -11.75
CA GLY A 171 -19.50 3.71 -10.64
C GLY A 171 -19.21 5.16 -11.05
N SER A 172 -18.79 5.41 -12.31
CA SER A 172 -18.31 6.70 -12.80
C SER A 172 -19.23 7.37 -13.84
N THR A 173 -20.54 7.11 -13.77
CA THR A 173 -21.52 7.92 -14.53
C THR A 173 -22.62 8.44 -13.63
N LYS A 174 -22.35 9.55 -12.93
CA LYS A 174 -23.17 10.78 -13.02
C LYS A 174 -22.35 12.02 -12.64
N PRO A 175 -22.05 12.91 -13.59
CA PRO A 175 -21.94 14.33 -13.30
C PRO A 175 -23.27 14.99 -13.66
N VAL A 176 -23.97 15.63 -12.72
CA VAL A 176 -24.85 16.76 -13.04
C VAL A 176 -24.82 17.75 -11.87
N MET A 177 -24.33 18.95 -12.20
CA MET A 177 -24.47 20.17 -11.43
C MET A 177 -25.95 20.51 -11.16
N SER A 178 -26.24 20.92 -9.93
CA SER A 178 -27.13 22.04 -9.61
C SER A 178 -26.84 22.53 -8.20
#